data_AF-A0A0N4ZC03-F1
#
_entry.id   AF-A0A0N4ZC03-F1
#
_cell.length_a   1.000
_cell.length_b   1.000
_cell.length_c   1.000
_cell.angle_alpha   90.00
_cell.angle_beta   90.00
_cell.angle_gamma   90.00
#
_symmetry.space_group_name_H-M   'P 1'
#
loop_
_entity.id
_entity.type
_entity.pdbx_description
1 polymer ?
#
loop_
_entity_poly.entity_id
_entity_poly.type
_entity_poly.pdbx_seq_one_letter_code
_entity_poly.pdbx_strand_id
1 'polypeptide(L)'
;MASKENKAAVVAALFSENDDGLLLDEEMDSTENDNLKETSLDSQFLLRMNPDAVQKYKDHVKEQLIIGEGETLVELGKSLEIGMTTGERGLPRDQLEIAKQNHSLIINELGAIEKSLMTRTIDTNKFTEVVLIRSKNEECDFIEVRVAVVGNVDAGKSTLLGVLTHNELDDGRGYARQKLFRHKHEFETGRTSSVSNDILGFDIDGNIVNNPDPHNGHLDWTDICKESAKVVTFIDLAGHEKYLKTTIFGMTGHMPDYTMLMIGSNSGIVGTTREHLTLALSLNVPVFAVVTKIDMCPKNILSQTMKNLDKMMKSPGSRKRPIVINNENDVIECAMNFHNGKICPIFQVSNVSGTNIELLRKFLNLIPLCRHRPTDGPSEFQIDEIYWVDGVGTVVSGTCMTGKITLNDTMLLGPDPVGKFIQVPIKSIHRKRLPVSCVKAGQTASFALRKIPRKEVRKGMVLLHPTITPVACYEFEAEILILHHPTTISLNYQAMVHVGSTRQTAQILHMEKEVLRTGDRDVVRFRFIRHPEFLRIGTRLVFREGRTKAVGKISKIIPHHSSTPVKSLKPLKQKQLTQYPKKADTCNVTTEQKKQKNYISQKNIKKNAA
;
A
#
# COMPACT_ATOMS: atom_id res chain seq x y z
N MET A 1 21.71 -24.85 2.48
CA MET A 1 20.43 -24.24 2.91
C MET A 1 19.94 -23.10 2.01
N ALA A 2 20.81 -22.33 1.32
CA ALA A 2 20.42 -21.24 0.41
C ALA A 2 19.71 -21.66 -0.91
N SER A 3 19.72 -22.93 -1.30
CA SER A 3 19.17 -23.39 -2.60
C SER A 3 17.68 -23.77 -2.56
N LYS A 4 17.11 -24.03 -1.38
CA LYS A 4 15.70 -24.47 -1.24
C LYS A 4 14.73 -23.31 -1.03
N GLU A 5 15.15 -22.23 -0.37
CA GLU A 5 14.33 -21.01 -0.22
C GLU A 5 14.14 -20.25 -1.54
N ASN A 6 15.09 -20.38 -2.48
CA ASN A 6 15.00 -19.75 -3.79
C ASN A 6 13.90 -20.33 -4.68
N LYS A 7 13.52 -21.61 -4.53
CA LYS A 7 12.45 -22.25 -5.33
C LYS A 7 11.06 -21.71 -5.01
N ALA A 8 10.81 -21.35 -3.75
CA ALA A 8 9.48 -20.98 -3.31
C ALA A 8 9.07 -19.56 -3.77
N ALA A 9 10.05 -18.66 -3.92
CA ALA A 9 9.82 -17.34 -4.49
C ALA A 9 9.56 -17.40 -6.01
N VAL A 10 10.17 -18.34 -6.73
CA VAL A 10 9.92 -18.57 -8.18
C VAL A 10 8.45 -18.85 -8.47
N VAL A 11 7.76 -19.47 -7.51
CA VAL A 11 6.40 -19.96 -7.68
C VAL A 11 5.36 -18.88 -7.35
N ALA A 12 5.72 -17.83 -6.60
CA ALA A 12 4.82 -16.70 -6.31
C ALA A 12 4.65 -15.75 -7.52
N ALA A 13 5.67 -15.66 -8.37
CA ALA A 13 5.66 -14.84 -9.59
C ALA A 13 4.80 -15.44 -10.73
N LEU A 14 4.36 -16.69 -10.60
CA LEU A 14 3.55 -17.41 -11.61
C LEU A 14 2.03 -17.17 -11.44
N PHE A 15 1.62 -16.19 -10.63
CA PHE A 15 0.21 -15.76 -10.46
C PHE A 15 -0.14 -14.50 -11.28
N SER A 16 0.68 -14.15 -12.28
CA SER A 16 0.51 -12.93 -13.09
C SER A 16 0.35 -13.17 -14.59
N GLU A 17 0.20 -14.41 -15.04
CA GLU A 17 0.04 -14.73 -16.46
C GLU A 17 -1.15 -15.68 -16.59
N ASN A 18 -2.25 -15.15 -17.12
CA ASN A 18 -3.33 -15.83 -17.84
C ASN A 18 -4.50 -14.84 -18.00
N ASP A 19 -4.36 -13.91 -18.95
CA ASP A 19 -5.51 -13.31 -19.65
C ASP A 19 -5.01 -12.60 -20.92
N ASP A 20 -4.60 -13.38 -21.92
CA ASP A 20 -4.44 -12.89 -23.29
C ASP A 20 -5.42 -13.67 -24.17
N GLY A 21 -6.54 -13.01 -24.46
CA GLY A 21 -7.58 -13.52 -25.33
C GLY A 21 -7.12 -13.57 -26.79
N LEU A 22 -7.33 -14.73 -27.42
CA LEU A 22 -7.27 -14.94 -28.86
C LEU A 22 -8.24 -14.00 -29.59
N LEU A 23 -7.74 -13.22 -30.55
CA LEU A 23 -8.55 -12.66 -31.62
C LEU A 23 -7.89 -12.89 -32.98
N LEU A 24 -8.76 -13.19 -33.93
CA LEU A 24 -8.52 -13.79 -35.24
C LEU A 24 -8.03 -12.73 -36.24
N ASP A 25 -7.04 -13.10 -37.04
CA ASP A 25 -6.59 -12.35 -38.21
C ASP A 25 -7.60 -12.52 -39.36
N GLU A 26 -8.25 -11.45 -39.78
CA GLU A 26 -8.93 -11.36 -41.09
C GLU A 26 -8.10 -10.44 -41.99
N GLU A 27 -7.51 -11.02 -43.04
CA GLU A 27 -6.85 -10.29 -44.13
C GLU A 27 -7.92 -9.57 -44.97
N MET A 28 -7.85 -8.24 -45.04
CA MET A 28 -8.64 -7.44 -45.98
C MET A 28 -7.79 -6.41 -46.76
N ASP A 29 -8.34 -6.08 -47.93
CA ASP A 29 -7.69 -5.80 -49.19
C ASP A 29 -7.12 -4.38 -49.35
N SER A 30 -6.18 -4.25 -50.28
CA SER A 30 -5.15 -3.21 -50.38
C SER A 30 -5.54 -1.89 -51.08
N THR A 31 -6.76 -1.36 -50.87
CA THR A 31 -7.20 -0.10 -51.54
C THR A 31 -7.79 1.01 -50.66
N GLU A 32 -7.85 0.86 -49.32
CA GLU A 32 -8.33 1.90 -48.38
C GLU A 32 -7.22 2.70 -47.65
N ASN A 33 -5.98 2.62 -48.13
CA ASN A 33 -4.78 2.94 -47.33
C ASN A 33 -4.46 4.43 -47.10
N ASP A 34 -5.11 5.38 -47.77
CA ASP A 34 -4.80 6.81 -47.62
C ASP A 34 -5.76 7.57 -46.67
N ASN A 35 -7.03 7.19 -46.59
CA ASN A 35 -7.97 7.78 -45.61
C ASN A 35 -7.72 7.29 -44.18
N LEU A 36 -7.22 6.05 -44.02
CA LEU A 36 -6.86 5.49 -42.71
C LEU A 36 -5.62 6.17 -42.09
N LYS A 37 -4.69 6.69 -42.90
CA LYS A 37 -3.48 7.41 -42.43
C LYS A 37 -3.77 8.83 -41.94
N GLU A 38 -4.88 9.44 -42.36
CA GLU A 38 -5.24 10.79 -41.93
C GLU A 38 -5.90 10.82 -40.55
N THR A 39 -6.52 9.71 -40.15
CA THR A 39 -7.19 9.58 -38.85
C THR A 39 -6.39 8.80 -37.82
N SER A 40 -5.18 8.34 -38.17
CA SER A 40 -4.30 7.60 -37.27
C SER A 40 -3.49 8.53 -36.36
N LEU A 41 -3.24 8.08 -35.13
CA LEU A 41 -2.43 8.80 -34.14
C LEU A 41 -0.94 8.48 -34.31
N ASP A 42 -0.40 8.81 -35.49
CA ASP A 42 1.01 8.59 -35.83
C ASP A 42 1.96 9.56 -35.08
N SER A 43 3.25 9.64 -35.39
CA SER A 43 4.15 10.58 -34.70
C SER A 43 3.95 12.04 -35.12
N GLN A 44 3.22 12.30 -36.22
CA GLN A 44 3.07 13.61 -36.86
C GLN A 44 1.64 14.18 -36.78
N PHE A 45 0.66 13.47 -36.19
CA PHE A 45 -0.74 13.93 -36.15
C PHE A 45 -0.91 15.32 -35.53
N LEU A 46 -0.10 15.67 -34.52
CA LEU A 46 -0.09 16.99 -33.89
C LEU A 46 0.40 18.11 -34.83
N LEU A 47 1.12 17.78 -35.91
CA LEU A 47 1.49 18.75 -36.95
C LEU A 47 0.34 18.98 -37.92
N ARG A 48 -0.38 17.90 -38.26
CA ARG A 48 -1.47 17.92 -39.25
C ARG A 48 -2.75 18.55 -38.69
N MET A 49 -3.00 18.43 -37.38
CA MET A 49 -4.18 19.00 -36.70
C MET A 49 -5.52 18.65 -37.37
N ASN A 50 -5.62 17.44 -37.94
CA ASN A 50 -6.87 16.95 -38.53
C ASN A 50 -7.96 16.85 -37.44
N PRO A 51 -9.17 17.43 -37.61
CA PRO A 51 -10.21 17.43 -36.59
C PRO A 51 -10.52 16.05 -35.99
N ASP A 52 -10.58 15.01 -36.83
CA ASP A 52 -10.88 13.64 -36.37
C ASP A 52 -9.74 13.05 -35.52
N ALA A 53 -8.49 13.28 -35.91
CA ALA A 53 -7.32 12.82 -35.15
C ALA A 53 -7.18 13.58 -33.82
N VAL A 54 -7.46 14.89 -33.83
CA VAL A 54 -7.47 15.71 -32.61
C VAL A 54 -8.56 15.24 -31.65
N GLN A 55 -9.75 14.90 -32.17
CA GLN A 55 -10.84 14.37 -31.35
C GLN A 55 -10.48 13.01 -30.73
N LYS A 56 -9.95 12.07 -31.54
CA LYS A 56 -9.42 10.79 -31.03
C LYS A 56 -8.35 11.00 -29.96
N TYR A 57 -7.45 11.96 -30.16
CA TYR A 57 -6.42 12.28 -29.18
C TYR A 57 -6.99 12.86 -27.88
N LYS A 58 -7.97 13.76 -27.96
CA LYS A 58 -8.68 14.27 -26.79
C LYS A 58 -9.33 13.15 -26.00
N ASP A 59 -9.98 12.21 -26.68
CA ASP A 59 -10.63 11.07 -26.04
C ASP A 59 -9.61 10.12 -25.40
N HIS A 60 -8.48 9.88 -26.07
CA HIS A 60 -7.35 9.13 -25.49
C HIS A 60 -6.78 9.79 -24.22
N VAL A 61 -6.53 11.11 -24.25
CA VAL A 61 -6.02 11.84 -23.07
C VAL A 61 -7.05 11.82 -21.94
N LYS A 62 -8.34 11.98 -22.23
CA LYS A 62 -9.40 11.86 -21.22
C LYS A 62 -9.43 10.48 -20.58
N GLU A 63 -9.34 9.42 -21.38
CA GLU A 63 -9.30 8.05 -20.87
C GLU A 63 -8.08 7.83 -19.96
N GLN A 64 -6.89 8.28 -20.39
CA GLN A 64 -5.68 8.18 -19.58
C GLN A 64 -5.78 9.00 -18.28
N LEU A 65 -6.39 10.19 -18.32
CA LEU A 65 -6.66 10.98 -17.12
C LEU A 65 -7.65 10.27 -16.19
N ILE A 66 -8.68 9.59 -16.70
CA ILE A 66 -9.60 8.80 -15.87
C ILE A 66 -8.87 7.63 -15.22
N ILE A 67 -8.03 6.92 -15.97
CA ILE A 67 -7.23 5.79 -15.47
C ILE A 67 -6.25 6.25 -14.37
N GLY A 68 -5.62 7.40 -14.55
CA GLY A 68 -4.66 8.00 -13.62
C GLY A 68 -5.27 8.91 -12.54
N GLU A 69 -6.59 8.85 -12.32
CA GLU A 69 -7.35 9.71 -11.38
C GLU A 69 -7.05 11.22 -11.52
N GLY A 70 -6.79 11.69 -12.75
CA GLY A 70 -6.55 13.09 -13.08
C GLY A 70 -5.11 13.41 -13.45
N GLU A 71 -4.21 12.42 -13.56
CA GLU A 71 -2.81 12.61 -13.96
C GLU A 71 -2.39 11.61 -15.05
N THR A 72 -1.64 12.07 -16.06
CA THR A 72 -1.02 11.18 -17.05
C THR A 72 0.30 11.72 -17.56
N LEU A 73 1.16 10.83 -18.04
CA LEU A 73 2.42 11.14 -18.71
C LEU A 73 2.28 10.81 -20.19
N VAL A 74 2.52 11.79 -21.06
CA VAL A 74 2.45 11.62 -22.52
C VAL A 74 3.82 11.87 -23.12
N GLU A 75 4.22 11.02 -24.07
CA GLU A 75 5.43 11.20 -24.88
C GLU A 75 5.04 11.70 -26.29
N LEU A 76 5.30 12.98 -26.56
CA LEU A 76 5.08 13.62 -27.86
C LEU A 76 6.13 13.15 -28.88
N GLY A 77 5.71 12.99 -30.13
CA GLY A 77 6.55 12.49 -31.22
C GLY A 77 6.67 10.95 -31.27
N LYS A 78 5.81 10.24 -30.54
CA LYS A 78 5.63 8.78 -30.61
C LYS A 78 4.23 8.46 -31.12
N SER A 79 4.11 7.46 -32.00
CA SER A 79 2.81 6.92 -32.40
C SER A 79 2.10 6.30 -31.18
N LEU A 80 0.81 6.61 -31.02
CA LEU A 80 -0.02 6.14 -29.90
C LEU A 80 -0.74 4.82 -30.22
N GLU A 81 -0.72 4.36 -31.48
CA GLU A 81 -1.37 3.12 -31.89
C GLU A 81 -0.52 1.87 -31.55
N ILE A 82 -1.13 0.97 -30.77
CA ILE A 82 -0.53 -0.31 -30.34
C ILE A 82 -0.51 -1.26 -31.55
N GLY A 83 0.67 -1.53 -32.10
CA GLY A 83 0.87 -2.50 -33.19
C GLY A 83 1.69 -1.98 -34.37
N MET A 84 1.78 -0.66 -34.56
CA MET A 84 2.68 -0.06 -35.56
C MET A 84 4.08 0.17 -34.98
N THR A 85 4.84 -0.91 -34.80
CA THR A 85 6.28 -0.84 -34.47
C THR A 85 7.13 -0.22 -35.60
N THR A 86 6.49 0.17 -36.71
CA THR A 86 7.11 0.74 -37.93
C THR A 86 6.99 2.25 -38.04
N GLY A 87 6.29 2.94 -37.13
CA GLY A 87 6.22 4.41 -37.13
C GLY A 87 7.55 5.03 -36.69
N GLU A 88 8.09 5.97 -37.49
CA GLU A 88 9.30 6.71 -37.14
C GLU A 88 9.16 7.41 -35.79
N ARG A 89 9.97 7.01 -34.80
CA ARG A 89 9.98 7.61 -33.47
C ARG A 89 10.78 8.92 -33.48
N GLY A 90 10.17 10.00 -33.02
CA GLY A 90 10.78 11.32 -32.87
C GLY A 90 10.57 12.25 -34.07
N LEU A 91 10.54 13.54 -33.75
CA LEU A 91 10.34 14.65 -34.70
C LEU A 91 11.59 15.54 -34.75
N PRO A 92 11.88 16.20 -35.88
CA PRO A 92 12.81 17.32 -35.94
C PRO A 92 12.45 18.39 -34.90
N ARG A 93 13.45 19.14 -34.41
CA ARG A 93 13.26 20.13 -33.33
C ARG A 93 12.20 21.17 -33.65
N ASP A 94 12.22 21.71 -34.87
CA ASP A 94 11.26 22.73 -35.32
C ASP A 94 9.83 22.17 -35.36
N GLN A 95 9.68 20.92 -35.80
CA GLN A 95 8.38 20.23 -35.81
C GLN A 95 7.91 19.90 -34.39
N LEU A 96 8.82 19.49 -33.51
CA LEU A 96 8.47 19.21 -32.12
C LEU A 96 7.95 20.48 -31.41
N GLU A 97 8.51 21.65 -31.69
CA GLU A 97 8.04 22.91 -31.14
C GLU A 97 6.60 23.24 -31.60
N ILE A 98 6.29 23.02 -32.88
CA ILE A 98 4.92 23.17 -33.41
C ILE A 98 3.98 22.17 -32.75
N ALA A 99 4.39 20.90 -32.64
CA ALA A 99 3.59 19.85 -32.01
C ALA A 99 3.28 20.18 -30.54
N LYS A 100 4.22 20.78 -29.80
CA LYS A 100 4.02 21.24 -28.41
C LYS A 100 3.00 22.37 -28.33
N GLN A 101 3.08 23.37 -29.21
CA GLN A 101 2.12 24.47 -29.23
C GLN A 101 0.70 23.95 -29.49
N ASN A 102 0.56 23.07 -30.47
CA ASN A 102 -0.72 22.43 -30.80
C ASN A 102 -1.24 21.54 -29.67
N HIS A 103 -0.36 20.76 -29.03
CA HIS A 103 -0.69 19.98 -27.83
C HIS A 103 -1.21 20.89 -26.71
N SER A 104 -0.51 21.99 -26.42
CA SER A 104 -0.90 22.96 -25.39
C SER A 104 -2.29 23.54 -25.62
N LEU A 105 -2.65 23.85 -26.87
CA LEU A 105 -3.99 24.31 -27.23
C LEU A 105 -5.05 23.25 -26.90
N ILE A 106 -4.80 22.00 -27.28
CA ILE A 106 -5.72 20.88 -27.02
C ILE A 106 -5.91 20.65 -25.51
N ILE A 107 -4.82 20.69 -24.72
CA ILE A 107 -4.88 20.48 -23.26
C ILE A 107 -5.60 21.64 -22.56
N ASN A 108 -5.37 22.88 -22.99
CA ASN A 108 -6.09 24.04 -22.46
C ASN A 108 -7.59 23.96 -22.74
N GLU A 109 -8.01 23.46 -23.93
CA GLU A 109 -9.43 23.20 -24.23
C GLU A 109 -10.05 22.12 -23.35
N LEU A 110 -9.24 21.15 -22.89
CA LEU A 110 -9.67 20.12 -21.93
C LEU A 110 -9.72 20.64 -20.48
N GLY A 111 -9.26 21.87 -20.21
CA GLY A 111 -9.20 22.44 -18.86
C GLY A 111 -8.10 21.84 -17.96
N ALA A 112 -7.14 21.13 -18.53
CA ALA A 112 -6.00 20.55 -17.81
C ALA A 112 -4.76 21.46 -17.86
N ILE A 113 -3.80 21.21 -16.98
CA ILE A 113 -2.49 21.87 -16.96
C ILE A 113 -1.44 20.88 -17.43
N GLU A 114 -0.57 21.32 -18.32
CA GLU A 114 0.59 20.57 -18.75
C GLU A 114 1.90 21.14 -18.19
N LYS A 115 2.87 20.27 -17.95
CA LYS A 115 4.24 20.63 -17.62
C LYS A 115 5.22 19.77 -18.42
N SER A 116 6.07 20.43 -19.20
CA SER A 116 7.18 19.77 -19.88
C SER A 116 8.20 19.25 -18.85
N LEU A 117 8.56 17.97 -18.97
CA LEU A 117 9.51 17.33 -18.06
C LEU A 117 10.88 17.12 -18.70
N MET A 118 10.92 16.63 -19.94
CA MET A 118 12.16 16.26 -20.61
C MET A 118 12.00 16.19 -22.13
N THR A 119 12.95 16.78 -22.86
CA THR A 119 13.18 16.49 -24.28
C THR A 119 14.22 15.38 -24.41
N ARG A 120 13.88 14.29 -25.11
CA ARG A 120 14.76 13.15 -25.40
C ARG A 120 15.30 13.27 -26.82
N THR A 121 16.59 12.96 -26.98
CA THR A 121 17.22 12.78 -28.30
C THR A 121 17.21 11.29 -28.63
N ILE A 122 16.53 10.90 -29.70
CA ILE A 122 16.48 9.52 -30.17
C ILE A 122 17.58 9.27 -31.19
N ASP A 123 17.73 10.19 -32.13
CA ASP A 123 18.75 10.19 -33.18
C ASP A 123 19.28 11.61 -33.37
N THR A 124 20.36 11.78 -34.15
CA THR A 124 21.06 13.05 -34.43
C THR A 124 20.13 14.24 -34.68
N ASN A 125 18.98 14.03 -35.34
CA ASN A 125 17.98 15.07 -35.62
C ASN A 125 16.54 14.74 -35.16
N LYS A 126 16.33 13.69 -34.35
CA LYS A 126 14.97 13.28 -33.91
C LYS A 126 14.83 13.38 -32.40
N PHE A 127 13.80 14.11 -31.97
CA PHE A 127 13.52 14.41 -30.58
C PHE A 127 12.10 13.98 -30.19
N THR A 128 11.92 13.54 -28.96
CA THR A 128 10.60 13.37 -28.33
C THR A 128 10.52 14.22 -27.07
N GLU A 129 9.31 14.53 -26.62
CA GLU A 129 9.12 15.29 -25.39
C GLU A 129 8.15 14.60 -24.46
N VAL A 130 8.54 14.50 -23.19
CA VAL A 130 7.69 13.96 -22.14
C VAL A 130 7.01 15.10 -21.40
N VAL A 131 5.69 15.04 -21.37
CA VAL A 131 4.82 16.04 -20.74
C VAL A 131 3.98 15.38 -19.65
N LEU A 132 3.89 16.03 -18.50
CA LEU A 132 2.97 15.71 -17.41
C LEU A 132 1.68 16.49 -17.59
N ILE A 133 0.55 15.82 -17.58
CA ILE A 133 -0.77 16.45 -17.69
C ILE A 133 -1.54 16.18 -16.39
N ARG A 134 -2.10 17.22 -15.79
CA ARG A 134 -2.94 17.15 -14.59
C ARG A 134 -4.23 17.91 -14.79
N SER A 135 -5.35 17.30 -14.41
CA SER A 135 -6.65 17.96 -14.41
C SER A 135 -6.72 19.02 -13.30
N LYS A 136 -7.37 20.17 -13.57
CA LYS A 136 -7.70 21.13 -12.50
C LYS A 136 -8.84 20.53 -11.67
N ASN A 137 -8.58 20.24 -10.40
CA ASN A 137 -9.62 19.72 -9.51
C ASN A 137 -10.62 20.83 -9.16
N GLU A 138 -11.91 20.63 -9.47
CA GLU A 138 -13.00 21.56 -9.13
C GLU A 138 -13.46 21.45 -7.66
N GLU A 139 -13.24 20.28 -7.04
CA GLU A 139 -13.46 20.03 -5.61
C GLU A 139 -12.11 20.04 -4.87
N CYS A 140 -12.10 20.24 -3.55
CA CYS A 140 -10.91 20.03 -2.70
C CYS A 140 -10.55 18.53 -2.64
N ASP A 141 -10.14 17.98 -3.77
CA ASP A 141 -9.74 16.60 -4.02
C ASP A 141 -8.27 16.62 -4.48
N PHE A 142 -7.58 15.51 -4.26
CA PHE A 142 -6.17 15.31 -4.59
C PHE A 142 -5.93 13.84 -4.90
N ILE A 143 -4.96 13.60 -5.77
CA ILE A 143 -4.49 12.27 -6.14
C ILE A 143 -3.74 11.68 -4.95
N GLU A 144 -4.12 10.50 -4.46
CA GLU A 144 -3.47 9.86 -3.31
C GLU A 144 -2.67 8.63 -3.74
N VAL A 145 -1.34 8.70 -3.67
CA VAL A 145 -0.46 7.53 -3.87
C VAL A 145 0.00 6.99 -2.53
N ARG A 146 -0.24 5.70 -2.24
CA ARG A 146 0.20 5.08 -0.98
C ARG A 146 1.51 4.31 -1.17
N VAL A 147 2.52 4.66 -0.38
CA VAL A 147 3.84 4.03 -0.39
C VAL A 147 4.13 3.38 0.95
N ALA A 148 4.22 2.05 0.98
CA ALA A 148 4.66 1.32 2.15
C ALA A 148 6.18 1.38 2.29
N VAL A 149 6.67 1.78 3.46
CA VAL A 149 8.10 1.88 3.75
C VAL A 149 8.56 0.67 4.53
N VAL A 150 9.37 -0.18 3.90
CA VAL A 150 9.84 -1.44 4.48
C VAL A 150 11.35 -1.54 4.45
N GLY A 151 11.94 -2.31 5.37
CA GLY A 151 13.39 -2.51 5.42
C GLY A 151 13.85 -2.90 6.81
N ASN A 152 15.07 -3.42 6.91
CA ASN A 152 15.64 -3.88 8.17
C ASN A 152 15.70 -2.78 9.25
N VAL A 153 15.95 -3.18 10.49
CA VAL A 153 16.35 -2.27 11.57
C VAL A 153 17.56 -1.44 11.11
N ASP A 154 17.58 -0.16 11.47
CA ASP A 154 18.65 0.80 11.14
C ASP A 154 18.87 1.12 9.65
N ALA A 155 17.97 0.69 8.75
CA ALA A 155 17.98 1.11 7.34
C ALA A 155 17.64 2.61 7.13
N GLY A 156 17.28 3.34 8.19
CA GLY A 156 16.98 4.78 8.13
C GLY A 156 15.56 5.13 7.67
N LYS A 157 14.58 4.25 7.87
CA LYS A 157 13.17 4.42 7.43
C LYS A 157 12.53 5.71 7.90
N SER A 158 12.30 5.82 9.21
CA SER A 158 11.69 7.01 9.80
C SER A 158 12.58 8.24 9.66
N THR A 159 13.90 8.08 9.54
CA THR A 159 14.80 9.21 9.25
C THR A 159 14.55 9.78 7.86
N LEU A 160 14.51 8.95 6.81
CA LEU A 160 14.23 9.41 5.46
C LEU A 160 12.82 10.01 5.36
N LEU A 161 11.83 9.39 6.01
CA LEU A 161 10.49 9.94 6.07
C LEU A 161 10.45 11.32 6.72
N GLY A 162 11.18 11.53 7.81
CA GLY A 162 11.29 12.84 8.45
C GLY A 162 11.86 13.88 7.50
N VAL A 163 12.93 13.53 6.76
CA VAL A 163 13.56 14.42 5.79
C VAL A 163 12.67 14.74 4.59
N LEU A 164 11.92 13.75 4.08
CA LEU A 164 11.00 13.95 2.97
C LEU A 164 9.80 14.82 3.36
N THR A 165 9.24 14.61 4.55
CA THR A 165 7.98 15.23 4.97
C THR A 165 8.16 16.61 5.60
N HIS A 166 9.26 16.85 6.32
CA HIS A 166 9.52 18.13 7.00
C HIS A 166 10.51 19.02 6.24
N ASN A 167 10.97 18.58 5.08
CA ASN A 167 11.90 19.32 4.23
C ASN A 167 13.21 19.77 4.92
N GLU A 168 13.67 19.03 5.93
CA GLU A 168 14.89 19.32 6.68
C GLU A 168 15.80 18.09 6.67
N LEU A 169 17.11 18.31 6.51
CA LEU A 169 18.11 17.23 6.56
C LEU A 169 18.30 16.70 7.99
N ASP A 170 18.76 15.46 8.09
CA ASP A 170 19.06 14.83 9.38
C ASP A 170 20.44 15.27 9.87
N ASP A 171 20.58 15.43 11.18
CA ASP A 171 21.85 15.79 11.85
C ASP A 171 22.81 14.60 12.03
N GLY A 172 22.45 13.43 11.49
CA GLY A 172 23.16 12.16 11.68
C GLY A 172 22.95 11.51 13.05
N ARG A 173 22.23 12.17 13.97
CA ARG A 173 21.82 11.63 15.29
C ARG A 173 20.35 11.26 15.32
N GLY A 174 19.64 11.46 14.21
CA GLY A 174 18.24 11.11 14.04
C GLY A 174 17.30 12.20 14.52
N TYR A 175 17.68 13.48 14.41
CA TYR A 175 16.79 14.61 14.60
C TYR A 175 15.51 14.49 13.74
N ALA A 176 15.64 14.12 12.46
CA ALA A 176 14.50 14.04 11.55
C ALA A 176 13.46 12.98 11.98
N ARG A 177 13.91 11.83 12.50
CA ARG A 177 13.00 10.75 12.94
C ARG A 177 12.29 11.04 14.27
N GLN A 178 12.84 11.91 15.12
CA GLN A 178 12.20 12.28 16.39
C GLN A 178 10.86 12.98 16.15
N LYS A 179 10.72 13.72 15.04
CA LYS A 179 9.48 14.37 14.62
C LYS A 179 8.36 13.38 14.28
N LEU A 180 8.70 12.12 13.98
CA LEU A 180 7.72 11.08 13.61
C LEU A 180 7.32 10.16 14.76
N PHE A 181 8.06 10.15 15.86
CA PHE A 181 7.78 9.25 16.98
C PHE A 181 6.51 9.65 17.71
N ARG A 182 5.66 8.66 18.01
CA ARG A 182 4.35 8.88 18.64
C ARG A 182 4.30 8.39 20.07
N HIS A 183 5.11 7.37 20.40
CA HIS A 183 5.08 6.74 21.70
C HIS A 183 6.38 6.98 22.47
N LYS A 184 6.27 7.11 23.80
CA LYS A 184 7.42 7.36 24.70
C LYS A 184 8.56 6.35 24.51
N HIS A 185 8.24 5.07 24.37
CA HIS A 185 9.26 4.04 24.15
C HIS A 185 9.95 4.13 22.77
N GLU A 186 9.34 4.78 21.77
CA GLU A 186 9.99 5.03 20.48
C GLU A 186 11.09 6.08 20.64
N PHE A 187 10.86 7.12 21.45
CA PHE A 187 11.90 8.10 21.83
C PHE A 187 13.01 7.46 22.66
N GLU A 188 12.66 6.59 23.62
CA GLU A 188 13.66 5.92 24.49
C GLU A 188 14.50 4.89 23.73
N THR A 189 13.89 4.09 22.84
CA THR A 189 14.57 3.01 22.11
C THR A 189 15.12 3.43 20.76
N GLY A 190 14.68 4.57 20.22
CA GLY A 190 14.97 5.02 18.86
C GLY A 190 14.37 4.14 17.76
N ARG A 191 13.33 3.34 18.08
CA ARG A 191 12.75 2.33 17.18
C ARG A 191 11.24 2.50 17.03
N THR A 192 10.77 2.53 15.79
CA THR A 192 9.34 2.53 15.44
C THR A 192 8.69 1.20 15.80
N SER A 193 7.53 1.29 16.45
CA SER A 193 6.80 0.15 16.99
C SER A 193 5.38 -0.01 16.42
N SER A 194 4.85 1.06 15.85
CA SER A 194 3.49 1.15 15.31
C SER A 194 3.51 1.43 13.81
N VAL A 195 2.37 1.24 13.14
CA VAL A 195 2.18 1.71 11.77
C VAL A 195 1.79 3.18 11.85
N SER A 196 2.61 4.07 11.32
CA SER A 196 2.28 5.49 11.20
C SER A 196 2.07 5.88 9.74
N ASN A 197 1.25 6.90 9.54
CA ASN A 197 1.05 7.51 8.24
C ASN A 197 1.63 8.92 8.30
N ASP A 198 2.33 9.32 7.26
CA ASP A 198 2.85 10.66 7.02
C ASP A 198 2.66 11.04 5.56
N ILE A 199 2.57 12.33 5.24
CA ILE A 199 2.20 12.79 3.90
C ILE A 199 3.24 13.74 3.31
N LEU A 200 3.41 13.65 1.99
CA LEU A 200 4.18 14.58 1.16
C LEU A 200 3.28 15.07 0.04
N GLY A 201 3.03 16.37 0.00
CA GLY A 201 2.20 17.03 -0.98
C GLY A 201 3.00 17.66 -2.12
N PHE A 202 2.44 17.60 -3.32
CA PHE A 202 2.93 18.25 -4.53
C PHE A 202 1.84 19.15 -5.11
N ASP A 203 2.19 20.39 -5.44
CA ASP A 203 1.33 21.31 -6.18
C ASP A 203 1.12 20.82 -7.64
N ILE A 204 0.33 21.55 -8.42
CA ILE A 204 0.05 21.18 -9.81
C ILE A 204 1.33 21.15 -10.68
N ASP A 205 2.30 22.00 -10.37
CA ASP A 205 3.60 22.06 -11.02
C ASP A 205 4.56 20.96 -10.54
N GLY A 206 4.26 20.24 -9.46
CA GLY A 206 5.13 19.23 -8.87
C GLY A 206 6.18 19.76 -7.89
N ASN A 207 6.03 21.00 -7.40
CA ASN A 207 6.81 21.50 -6.27
C ASN A 207 6.19 21.03 -4.95
N ILE A 208 6.98 21.03 -3.89
CA ILE A 208 6.58 20.49 -2.58
C ILE A 208 5.91 21.57 -1.76
N VAL A 209 4.72 21.26 -1.22
CA VAL A 209 3.92 22.20 -0.42
C VAL A 209 4.12 22.02 1.09
N ASN A 210 4.85 20.98 1.51
CA ASN A 210 5.10 20.70 2.92
C ASN A 210 5.96 21.81 3.56
N ASN A 211 5.30 22.71 4.28
CA ASN A 211 5.93 23.78 5.05
C ASN A 211 5.61 23.58 6.54
N PRO A 212 6.57 23.11 7.36
CA PRO A 212 6.38 23.04 8.81
C PRO A 212 6.16 24.43 9.40
N ASP A 213 5.29 24.54 10.42
CA ASP A 213 5.11 25.79 11.16
C ASP A 213 6.46 26.24 11.77
N PRO A 214 6.93 27.48 11.50
CA PRO A 214 8.18 28.00 12.04
C PRO A 214 8.28 27.96 13.58
N HIS A 215 7.15 28.02 14.31
CA HIS A 215 7.16 28.06 15.77
C HIS A 215 7.17 26.67 16.41
N ASN A 216 6.35 25.76 15.89
CA ASN A 216 6.12 24.44 16.52
C ASN A 216 6.72 23.27 15.72
N GLY A 217 7.17 23.51 14.48
CA GLY A 217 7.69 22.48 13.58
C GLY A 217 6.66 21.42 13.16
N HIS A 218 5.38 21.61 13.50
CA HIS A 218 4.30 20.68 13.21
C HIS A 218 3.73 20.94 11.80
N LEU A 219 3.40 19.88 11.08
CA LEU A 219 2.79 19.95 9.75
C LEU A 219 1.26 19.97 9.88
N ASP A 220 0.59 20.95 9.30
CA ASP A 220 -0.87 20.89 9.12
C ASP A 220 -1.20 20.09 7.86
N TRP A 221 -1.74 18.90 8.05
CA TRP A 221 -2.15 18.04 6.94
C TRP A 221 -3.29 18.63 6.13
N THR A 222 -4.13 19.46 6.75
CA THR A 222 -5.29 20.06 6.08
C THR A 222 -4.84 21.03 5.00
N ASP A 223 -3.83 21.85 5.30
CA ASP A 223 -3.32 22.85 4.37
C ASP A 223 -2.48 22.20 3.27
N ILE A 224 -1.64 21.21 3.62
CA ILE A 224 -0.93 20.38 2.63
C ILE A 224 -1.91 19.77 1.64
N CYS A 225 -3.02 19.17 2.11
CA CYS A 225 -4.01 18.56 1.24
C CYS A 225 -4.78 19.56 0.36
N LYS A 226 -4.97 20.82 0.80
CA LYS A 226 -5.64 21.86 -0.01
C LYS A 226 -4.74 22.39 -1.12
N GLU A 227 -3.46 22.54 -0.84
CA GLU A 227 -2.48 23.10 -1.79
C GLU A 227 -1.93 22.04 -2.75
N SER A 228 -2.14 20.75 -2.45
CA SER A 228 -1.63 19.64 -3.25
C SER A 228 -2.58 19.24 -4.38
N ALA A 229 -2.04 19.10 -5.59
CA ALA A 229 -2.68 18.32 -6.65
C ALA A 229 -2.49 16.80 -6.41
N LYS A 230 -1.33 16.42 -5.83
CA LYS A 230 -0.97 15.03 -5.56
C LYS A 230 -0.35 14.88 -4.17
N VAL A 231 -0.81 13.89 -3.42
CA VAL A 231 -0.33 13.56 -2.08
C VAL A 231 0.20 12.14 -2.05
N VAL A 232 1.46 12.00 -1.68
CA VAL A 232 2.08 10.71 -1.37
C VAL A 232 1.90 10.43 0.12
N THR A 233 1.10 9.41 0.44
CA THR A 233 0.97 8.91 1.80
C THR A 233 2.00 7.81 2.03
N PHE A 234 2.92 8.04 2.95
CA PHE A 234 3.82 7.02 3.45
C PHE A 234 3.18 6.23 4.58
N ILE A 235 3.32 4.91 4.51
CA ILE A 235 2.95 3.99 5.58
C ILE A 235 4.27 3.50 6.19
N ASP A 236 4.68 4.06 7.33
CA ASP A 236 5.91 3.65 8.03
C ASP A 236 5.66 2.30 8.69
N LEU A 237 6.40 1.28 8.24
CA LEU A 237 6.27 -0.07 8.76
C LEU A 237 7.50 -0.40 9.61
N ALA A 238 7.24 -1.02 10.76
CA ALA A 238 8.29 -1.43 11.67
C ALA A 238 9.27 -2.41 11.01
N GLY A 239 10.57 -2.18 11.18
CA GLY A 239 11.62 -3.00 10.56
C GLY A 239 12.07 -4.21 11.39
N HIS A 240 11.74 -4.23 12.69
CA HIS A 240 12.17 -5.32 13.57
C HIS A 240 11.24 -6.53 13.45
N GLU A 241 11.81 -7.74 13.39
CA GLU A 241 11.08 -9.02 13.34
C GLU A 241 9.96 -9.16 14.38
N LYS A 242 10.12 -8.60 15.60
CA LYS A 242 9.11 -8.61 16.66
C LYS A 242 7.79 -7.93 16.24
N TYR A 243 7.89 -6.94 15.36
CA TYR A 243 6.76 -6.15 14.87
C TYR A 243 6.31 -6.57 13.46
N LEU A 244 6.80 -7.69 12.94
CA LEU A 244 6.45 -8.13 11.59
C LEU A 244 4.94 -8.36 11.39
N LYS A 245 4.20 -8.68 12.48
CA LYS A 245 2.74 -8.73 12.48
C LYS A 245 2.07 -7.40 12.14
N THR A 246 2.66 -6.26 12.55
CA THR A 246 2.16 -4.93 12.20
C THR A 246 2.55 -4.57 10.79
N THR A 247 3.74 -4.97 10.32
CA THR A 247 4.16 -4.82 8.92
C THR A 247 3.23 -5.54 7.95
N ILE A 248 2.88 -6.82 8.22
CA ILE A 248 1.95 -7.57 7.37
C ILE A 248 0.58 -6.89 7.34
N PHE A 249 0.09 -6.43 8.49
CA PHE A 249 -1.17 -5.71 8.56
C PHE A 249 -1.13 -4.42 7.75
N GLY A 250 -0.05 -3.63 7.83
CA GLY A 250 0.08 -2.43 7.01
C GLY A 250 0.16 -2.72 5.50
N MET A 251 0.80 -3.82 5.10
CA MET A 251 0.87 -4.25 3.70
C MET A 251 -0.46 -4.81 3.17
N THR A 252 -1.27 -5.46 4.01
CA THR A 252 -2.53 -6.10 3.60
C THR A 252 -3.74 -5.20 3.79
N GLY A 253 -3.83 -4.50 4.92
CA GLY A 253 -4.94 -3.65 5.33
C GLY A 253 -4.94 -2.27 4.68
N HIS A 254 -3.80 -1.56 4.68
CA HIS A 254 -3.71 -0.23 4.06
C HIS A 254 -3.48 -0.27 2.54
N MET A 255 -3.36 -1.47 1.97
CA MET A 255 -3.24 -1.70 0.52
C MET A 255 -2.33 -0.67 -0.18
N PRO A 256 -1.01 -0.64 0.12
CA PRO A 256 -0.09 0.28 -0.54
C PRO A 256 -0.08 0.05 -2.05
N ASP A 257 0.07 1.13 -2.81
CA ASP A 257 0.21 1.07 -4.27
C ASP A 257 1.66 0.76 -4.66
N TYR A 258 2.61 1.23 -3.85
CA TYR A 258 4.03 0.96 -4.02
C TYR A 258 4.71 0.57 -2.72
N THR A 259 5.84 -0.13 -2.84
CA THR A 259 6.71 -0.45 -1.71
C THR A 259 8.08 0.19 -1.90
N MET A 260 8.48 1.02 -0.95
CA MET A 260 9.83 1.56 -0.82
C MET A 260 10.68 0.60 0.02
N LEU A 261 11.56 -0.16 -0.63
CA LEU A 261 12.49 -1.08 0.04
C LEU A 261 13.75 -0.34 0.46
N MET A 262 13.89 -0.09 1.76
CA MET A 262 15.00 0.63 2.34
C MET A 262 16.12 -0.29 2.78
N ILE A 263 17.35 0.05 2.38
CA ILE A 263 18.56 -0.72 2.65
C ILE A 263 19.63 0.25 3.14
N GLY A 264 20.23 -0.01 4.29
CA GLY A 264 21.42 0.73 4.72
C GLY A 264 22.62 0.30 3.88
N SER A 265 23.33 1.26 3.27
CA SER A 265 24.54 1.00 2.46
C SER A 265 25.60 0.18 3.21
N ASN A 266 25.75 0.44 4.50
CA ASN A 266 26.72 -0.18 5.41
C ASN A 266 26.30 -1.56 5.90
N SER A 267 25.00 -1.75 6.18
CA SER A 267 24.46 -3.02 6.68
C SER A 267 24.17 -4.01 5.56
N GLY A 268 23.86 -3.53 4.35
CA GLY A 268 23.47 -4.36 3.23
C GLY A 268 22.15 -5.11 3.45
N ILE A 269 21.98 -6.25 2.78
CA ILE A 269 20.75 -7.06 2.80
C ILE A 269 20.79 -8.03 3.98
N VAL A 270 20.27 -7.59 5.13
CA VAL A 270 20.27 -8.36 6.38
C VAL A 270 18.87 -8.42 7.00
N GLY A 271 18.60 -9.46 7.76
CA GLY A 271 17.39 -9.60 8.59
C GLY A 271 16.11 -9.65 7.76
N THR A 272 15.18 -8.75 8.06
CA THR A 272 13.82 -8.72 7.51
C THR A 272 13.73 -8.23 6.07
N THR A 273 14.81 -7.69 5.46
CA THR A 273 14.77 -7.12 4.10
C THR A 273 14.25 -8.12 3.07
N ARG A 274 14.71 -9.37 3.11
CA ARG A 274 14.22 -10.42 2.19
C ARG A 274 12.76 -10.75 2.46
N GLU A 275 12.35 -10.79 3.73
CA GLU A 275 10.97 -11.09 4.10
C GLU A 275 10.02 -10.01 3.61
N HIS A 276 10.39 -8.74 3.76
CA HIS A 276 9.60 -7.61 3.28
C HIS A 276 9.49 -7.61 1.75
N LEU A 277 10.58 -7.88 1.04
CA LEU A 277 10.55 -8.02 -0.42
C LEU A 277 9.64 -9.17 -0.85
N THR A 278 9.77 -10.35 -0.23
CA THR A 278 8.91 -11.50 -0.53
C THR A 278 7.43 -11.18 -0.28
N LEU A 279 7.10 -10.47 0.81
CA LEU A 279 5.74 -10.05 1.10
C LEU A 279 5.19 -9.08 0.03
N ALA A 280 5.97 -8.05 -0.34
CA ALA A 280 5.56 -7.10 -1.37
C ALA A 280 5.30 -7.76 -2.73
N LEU A 281 6.22 -8.64 -3.16
CA LEU A 281 6.08 -9.41 -4.39
C LEU A 281 4.88 -10.35 -4.35
N SER A 282 4.64 -11.01 -3.20
CA SER A 282 3.49 -11.91 -3.04
C SER A 282 2.14 -11.19 -3.04
N LEU A 283 2.12 -9.92 -2.62
CA LEU A 283 0.94 -9.07 -2.69
C LEU A 283 0.81 -8.35 -4.05
N ASN A 284 1.70 -8.62 -5.01
CA ASN A 284 1.78 -7.94 -6.31
C ASN A 284 1.91 -6.41 -6.18
N VAL A 285 2.63 -5.94 -5.16
CA VAL A 285 2.92 -4.51 -5.00
C VAL A 285 4.27 -4.21 -5.67
N PRO A 286 4.35 -3.27 -6.64
CA PRO A 286 5.60 -2.88 -7.25
C PRO A 286 6.57 -2.30 -6.23
N VAL A 287 7.86 -2.57 -6.43
CA VAL A 287 8.93 -2.25 -5.47
C VAL A 287 9.99 -1.38 -6.15
N PHE A 288 10.37 -0.30 -5.48
CA PHE A 288 11.61 0.44 -5.77
C PHE A 288 12.50 0.43 -4.52
N ALA A 289 13.81 0.48 -4.72
CA ALA A 289 14.77 0.39 -3.62
C ALA A 289 15.42 1.74 -3.33
N VAL A 290 15.68 2.01 -2.05
CA VAL A 290 16.41 3.19 -1.59
C VAL A 290 17.55 2.74 -0.70
N VAL A 291 18.77 2.98 -1.15
CA VAL A 291 20.01 2.71 -0.44
C VAL A 291 20.42 3.98 0.32
N THR A 292 20.32 3.96 1.65
CA THR A 292 20.59 5.12 2.52
C THR A 292 22.01 5.10 3.06
N LYS A 293 22.42 6.18 3.74
CA LYS A 293 23.71 6.30 4.47
C LYS A 293 24.93 6.19 3.56
N ILE A 294 24.82 6.63 2.30
CA ILE A 294 25.94 6.55 1.35
C ILE A 294 27.13 7.43 1.76
N ASP A 295 26.87 8.46 2.57
CA ASP A 295 27.86 9.36 3.17
C ASP A 295 28.83 8.65 4.14
N MET A 296 28.34 7.67 4.89
CA MET A 296 29.13 6.96 5.90
C MET A 296 29.83 5.70 5.35
N CYS A 297 29.42 5.20 4.17
CA CYS A 297 29.82 3.89 3.69
C CYS A 297 31.03 3.96 2.74
N PRO A 298 32.11 3.19 3.00
CA PRO A 298 33.21 3.05 2.06
C PRO A 298 32.74 2.54 0.68
N LYS A 299 33.29 3.11 -0.40
CA LYS A 299 32.90 2.78 -1.80
C LYS A 299 32.94 1.27 -2.12
N ASN A 300 33.89 0.55 -1.55
CA ASN A 300 34.02 -0.91 -1.73
C ASN A 300 32.82 -1.68 -1.17
N ILE A 301 32.33 -1.30 0.01
CA ILE A 301 31.18 -1.93 0.67
C ILE A 301 29.90 -1.56 -0.06
N LEU A 302 29.73 -0.27 -0.41
CA LEU A 302 28.59 0.18 -1.20
C LEU A 302 28.47 -0.61 -2.52
N SER A 303 29.60 -0.78 -3.23
CA SER A 303 29.64 -1.57 -4.47
C SER A 303 29.25 -3.03 -4.26
N GLN A 304 29.64 -3.65 -3.16
CA GLN A 304 29.19 -5.01 -2.80
C GLN A 304 27.69 -5.05 -2.49
N THR A 305 27.18 -4.09 -1.71
CA THR A 305 25.75 -3.98 -1.40
C THR A 305 24.92 -3.85 -2.67
N MET A 306 25.35 -3.01 -3.62
CA MET A 306 24.68 -2.84 -4.91
C MET A 306 24.72 -4.14 -5.75
N LYS A 307 25.85 -4.86 -5.80
CA LYS A 307 25.95 -6.17 -6.47
C LYS A 307 25.01 -7.20 -5.84
N ASN A 308 24.89 -7.21 -4.52
CA ASN A 308 24.00 -8.13 -3.81
C ASN A 308 22.53 -7.78 -4.05
N LEU A 309 22.20 -6.48 -4.12
CA LEU A 309 20.87 -6.00 -4.48
C LEU A 309 20.52 -6.39 -5.92
N ASP A 310 21.43 -6.20 -6.87
CA ASP A 310 21.25 -6.64 -8.26
C ASP A 310 20.92 -8.14 -8.36
N LYS A 311 21.70 -8.98 -7.67
CA LYS A 311 21.45 -10.43 -7.58
C LYS A 311 20.10 -10.76 -6.94
N MET A 312 19.71 -10.04 -5.89
CA MET A 312 18.42 -10.25 -5.22
C MET A 312 17.25 -9.89 -6.13
N MET A 313 17.32 -8.76 -6.85
CA MET A 313 16.25 -8.30 -7.74
C MET A 313 16.10 -9.19 -8.98
N LYS A 314 17.21 -9.67 -9.53
CA LYS A 314 17.24 -10.62 -10.67
C LYS A 314 16.92 -12.06 -10.28
N SER A 315 16.90 -12.37 -8.98
CA SER A 315 16.59 -13.73 -8.52
C SER A 315 15.23 -14.19 -9.08
N PRO A 316 15.05 -15.49 -9.32
CA PRO A 316 13.85 -15.98 -10.00
C PRO A 316 12.55 -15.75 -9.22
N GLY A 317 12.64 -15.35 -7.94
CA GLY A 317 11.50 -14.92 -7.14
C GLY A 317 11.07 -13.46 -7.30
N SER A 318 11.96 -12.61 -7.80
CA SER A 318 11.70 -11.17 -8.00
C SER A 318 11.57 -10.84 -9.48
N ARG A 319 12.44 -11.41 -10.34
CA ARG A 319 12.45 -11.22 -11.81
C ARG A 319 12.36 -9.74 -12.22
N LYS A 320 13.01 -8.84 -11.47
CA LYS A 320 13.05 -7.40 -11.77
C LYS A 320 14.40 -7.02 -12.37
N ARG A 321 14.40 -6.12 -13.34
CA ARG A 321 15.59 -5.43 -13.85
C ARG A 321 15.89 -4.22 -12.96
N PRO A 322 16.95 -4.24 -12.15
CA PRO A 322 17.35 -3.09 -11.34
C PRO A 322 17.90 -1.97 -12.24
N ILE A 323 17.53 -0.73 -11.96
CA ILE A 323 18.01 0.47 -12.66
C ILE A 323 18.49 1.46 -11.61
N VAL A 324 19.77 1.82 -11.65
CA VAL A 324 20.33 2.81 -10.71
C VAL A 324 20.04 4.20 -11.25
N ILE A 325 19.39 5.04 -10.44
CA ILE A 325 19.01 6.39 -10.81
C ILE A 325 20.13 7.35 -10.44
N ASN A 326 20.66 8.07 -11.43
CA ASN A 326 21.71 9.06 -11.21
C ASN A 326 21.32 10.47 -11.70
N ASN A 327 20.34 10.56 -12.58
CA ASN A 327 19.91 11.81 -13.19
C ASN A 327 18.38 11.85 -13.32
N GLU A 328 17.84 13.01 -13.72
CA GLU A 328 16.40 13.23 -13.87
C GLU A 328 15.80 12.44 -15.04
N ASN A 329 16.60 12.18 -16.07
CA ASN A 329 16.18 11.43 -17.24
C ASN A 329 15.86 9.97 -16.87
N ASP A 330 16.72 9.35 -16.05
CA ASP A 330 16.52 8.02 -15.49
C ASP A 330 15.22 7.96 -14.66
N VAL A 331 14.91 9.03 -13.91
CA VAL A 331 13.68 9.14 -13.10
C VAL A 331 12.45 9.08 -13.99
N ILE A 332 12.41 9.90 -15.05
CA ILE A 332 11.26 10.01 -15.94
C ILE A 332 11.07 8.71 -16.73
N GLU A 333 12.15 8.12 -17.26
CA GLU A 333 12.08 6.82 -17.95
C GLU A 333 11.57 5.72 -17.03
N CYS A 334 12.04 5.70 -15.78
CA CYS A 334 11.57 4.73 -14.80
C CYS A 334 10.11 4.95 -14.45
N ALA A 335 9.67 6.18 -14.19
CA ALA A 335 8.28 6.49 -13.86
C ALA A 335 7.32 6.02 -14.97
N MET A 336 7.65 6.26 -16.24
CA MET A 336 6.87 5.80 -17.39
C MET A 336 6.76 4.28 -17.49
N ASN A 337 7.83 3.55 -17.18
CA ASN A 337 7.88 2.09 -17.35
C ASN A 337 7.59 1.31 -16.07
N PHE A 338 7.33 1.98 -14.94
CA PHE A 338 7.24 1.33 -13.64
C PHE A 338 5.99 0.45 -13.51
N HIS A 339 4.88 0.87 -14.14
CA HIS A 339 3.63 0.13 -14.14
C HIS A 339 3.76 -1.28 -14.76
N ASN A 340 4.70 -1.48 -15.68
CA ASN A 340 4.97 -2.79 -16.30
C ASN A 340 5.48 -3.84 -15.31
N GLY A 341 5.88 -3.43 -14.10
CA GLY A 341 6.30 -4.33 -13.05
C GLY A 341 7.58 -5.11 -13.36
N LYS A 342 8.30 -4.82 -14.46
CA LYS A 342 9.55 -5.51 -14.82
C LYS A 342 10.80 -4.82 -14.29
N ILE A 343 10.72 -3.53 -13.97
CA ILE A 343 11.85 -2.74 -13.50
C ILE A 343 11.82 -2.52 -11.99
N CYS A 344 12.97 -2.24 -11.39
CA CYS A 344 13.11 -1.79 -10.01
C CYS A 344 14.09 -0.61 -9.97
N PRO A 345 13.59 0.64 -9.85
CA PRO A 345 14.43 1.81 -9.64
C PRO A 345 15.19 1.72 -8.32
N ILE A 346 16.47 2.10 -8.31
CA ILE A 346 17.33 2.11 -7.14
C ILE A 346 17.89 3.52 -6.95
N PHE A 347 17.52 4.15 -5.84
CA PHE A 347 18.01 5.46 -5.43
C PHE A 347 19.11 5.31 -4.39
N GLN A 348 20.23 6.01 -4.58
CA GLN A 348 21.30 6.11 -3.59
C GLN A 348 21.21 7.45 -2.89
N VAL A 349 20.81 7.47 -1.61
CA VAL A 349 20.50 8.71 -0.89
C VAL A 349 21.30 8.87 0.40
N SER A 350 21.54 10.12 0.79
CA SER A 350 21.99 10.46 2.15
C SER A 350 21.05 11.49 2.76
N ASN A 351 20.55 11.15 3.95
CA ASN A 351 19.69 12.03 4.74
C ASN A 351 20.46 13.20 5.37
N VAL A 352 21.79 13.09 5.48
CA VAL A 352 22.65 14.09 6.12
C VAL A 352 23.19 15.08 5.09
N SER A 353 23.74 14.59 3.97
CA SER A 353 24.27 15.47 2.91
C SER A 353 23.21 15.91 1.89
N GLY A 354 22.01 15.34 1.92
CA GLY A 354 20.94 15.63 0.95
C GLY A 354 21.12 15.00 -0.43
N THR A 355 22.17 14.21 -0.64
CA THR A 355 22.51 13.62 -1.94
C THR A 355 21.34 12.80 -2.50
N ASN A 356 20.93 13.11 -3.74
CA ASN A 356 19.86 12.46 -4.53
C ASN A 356 18.46 12.41 -3.88
N ILE A 357 18.20 13.17 -2.81
CA ILE A 357 16.86 13.25 -2.21
C ILE A 357 15.88 13.89 -3.20
N GLU A 358 16.33 14.87 -3.97
CA GLU A 358 15.51 15.54 -4.99
C GLU A 358 15.10 14.58 -6.11
N LEU A 359 15.98 13.68 -6.56
CA LEU A 359 15.65 12.65 -7.55
C LEU A 359 14.55 11.72 -7.03
N LEU A 360 14.62 11.35 -5.75
CA LEU A 360 13.57 10.54 -5.10
C LEU A 360 12.24 11.32 -5.02
N ARG A 361 12.28 12.61 -4.66
CA ARG A 361 11.09 13.48 -4.63
C ARG A 361 10.44 13.62 -6.01
N LYS A 362 11.25 13.86 -7.05
CA LYS A 362 10.78 13.90 -8.45
C LYS A 362 10.16 12.56 -8.87
N PHE A 363 10.79 11.44 -8.52
CA PHE A 363 10.22 10.13 -8.79
C PHE A 363 8.86 9.94 -8.11
N LEU A 364 8.75 10.27 -6.82
CA LEU A 364 7.50 10.17 -6.06
C LEU A 364 6.39 11.09 -6.62
N ASN A 365 6.76 12.25 -7.19
CA ASN A 365 5.83 13.12 -7.89
C ASN A 365 5.32 12.48 -9.20
N LEU A 366 6.18 11.75 -9.93
CA LEU A 366 5.89 11.24 -11.28
C LEU A 366 5.33 9.81 -11.33
N ILE A 367 5.47 9.02 -10.26
CA ILE A 367 4.94 7.65 -10.26
C ILE A 367 3.42 7.64 -10.49
N PRO A 368 2.90 6.91 -11.48
CA PRO A 368 1.47 6.90 -11.77
C PRO A 368 0.70 6.18 -10.65
N LEU A 369 -0.63 6.21 -10.70
CA LEU A 369 -1.44 5.30 -9.89
C LEU A 369 -1.43 3.92 -10.52
N CYS A 370 -1.11 2.89 -9.73
CA CYS A 370 -0.94 1.52 -10.24
C CYS A 370 -2.25 0.71 -10.31
N ARG A 371 -3.40 1.31 -9.94
CA ARG A 371 -4.66 0.59 -9.79
C ARG A 371 -5.83 1.39 -10.36
N HIS A 372 -6.38 0.92 -11.47
CA HIS A 372 -7.73 1.32 -11.86
C HIS A 372 -8.73 0.55 -10.98
N ARG A 373 -9.56 1.26 -10.22
CA ARG A 373 -10.68 0.66 -9.49
C ARG A 373 -11.98 1.16 -10.12
N PRO A 374 -12.91 0.25 -10.45
CA PRO A 374 -14.17 0.65 -11.03
C PRO A 374 -14.92 1.53 -10.02
N THR A 375 -15.17 2.78 -10.43
CA THR A 375 -16.11 3.67 -9.76
C THR A 375 -17.55 3.26 -10.03
N ASP A 376 -17.77 2.54 -11.13
CA ASP A 376 -19.08 2.04 -11.53
C ASP A 376 -19.42 0.78 -10.74
N GLY A 377 -20.48 0.88 -9.93
CA GLY A 377 -20.99 -0.21 -9.13
C GLY A 377 -21.31 0.19 -7.69
N PRO A 378 -21.88 -0.75 -6.92
CA PRO A 378 -22.23 -0.49 -5.54
C PRO A 378 -20.97 -0.28 -4.69
N SER A 379 -21.06 0.64 -3.73
CA SER A 379 -19.92 1.00 -2.89
C SER A 379 -19.58 -0.07 -1.86
N GLU A 380 -18.29 -0.43 -1.82
CA GLU A 380 -17.70 -1.31 -0.81
C GLU A 380 -16.53 -0.57 -0.15
N PHE A 381 -16.54 -0.48 1.17
CA PHE A 381 -15.49 0.18 1.93
C PHE A 381 -14.98 -0.70 3.06
N GLN A 382 -13.67 -0.92 3.06
CA GLN A 382 -13.01 -1.83 4.00
C GLN A 382 -12.44 -1.07 5.20
N ILE A 383 -12.86 -1.42 6.42
CA ILE A 383 -12.44 -0.73 7.64
C ILE A 383 -11.11 -1.31 8.14
N ASP A 384 -10.09 -0.46 8.27
CA ASP A 384 -8.76 -0.79 8.79
C ASP A 384 -8.52 -0.25 10.20
N GLU A 385 -8.99 0.97 10.49
CA GLU A 385 -8.77 1.67 11.76
C GLU A 385 -10.07 2.22 12.36
N ILE A 386 -10.08 2.36 13.69
CA ILE A 386 -11.25 2.83 14.44
C ILE A 386 -10.78 3.83 15.49
N TYR A 387 -11.40 5.01 15.46
CA TYR A 387 -11.13 6.11 16.35
C TYR A 387 -12.37 6.46 17.17
N TRP A 388 -12.13 7.01 18.36
CA TRP A 388 -13.14 7.72 19.11
C TRP A 388 -12.75 9.19 19.11
N VAL A 389 -13.66 10.05 18.68
CA VAL A 389 -13.44 11.49 18.65
C VAL A 389 -14.51 12.14 19.52
N ASP A 390 -14.08 12.89 20.53
CA ASP A 390 -14.98 13.55 21.46
C ASP A 390 -15.89 14.55 20.72
N GLY A 391 -17.18 14.55 21.06
CA GLY A 391 -18.22 15.32 20.35
C GLY A 391 -18.68 14.74 19.00
N VAL A 392 -17.85 13.94 18.32
CA VAL A 392 -18.20 13.32 17.03
C VAL A 392 -18.78 11.91 17.20
N GLY A 393 -18.12 11.07 18.02
CA GLY A 393 -18.47 9.67 18.29
C GLY A 393 -17.50 8.66 17.66
N THR A 394 -18.03 7.52 17.22
CA THR A 394 -17.25 6.48 16.55
C THR A 394 -16.90 6.91 15.12
N VAL A 395 -15.61 6.93 14.81
CA VAL A 395 -15.09 7.20 13.47
C VAL A 395 -14.38 5.97 12.96
N VAL A 396 -14.70 5.53 11.75
CA VAL A 396 -14.04 4.41 11.08
C VAL A 396 -13.19 4.94 9.92
N SER A 397 -11.99 4.41 9.77
CA SER A 397 -11.12 4.69 8.64
C SER A 397 -10.93 3.44 7.81
N GLY A 398 -10.59 3.63 6.54
CA GLY A 398 -10.50 2.55 5.59
C GLY A 398 -10.24 3.02 4.17
N THR A 399 -10.34 2.07 3.24
CA THR A 399 -10.17 2.30 1.81
C THR A 399 -11.45 1.92 1.07
N CYS A 400 -11.88 2.77 0.14
CA CYS A 400 -12.99 2.45 -0.75
C CYS A 400 -12.51 1.48 -1.83
N MET A 401 -13.13 0.32 -1.90
CA MET A 401 -12.79 -0.75 -2.83
C MET A 401 -13.46 -0.54 -4.19
N THR A 402 -14.75 -0.22 -4.18
CA THR A 402 -15.58 0.04 -5.37
C THR A 402 -16.60 1.11 -5.08
N GLY A 403 -17.20 1.69 -6.12
CA GLY A 403 -18.31 2.63 -6.03
C GLY A 403 -17.94 4.01 -5.50
N LYS A 404 -18.96 4.79 -5.17
CA LYS A 404 -18.87 6.13 -4.59
C LYS A 404 -19.72 6.21 -3.33
N ILE A 405 -19.19 6.81 -2.27
CA ILE A 405 -19.89 7.05 -1.01
C ILE A 405 -20.00 8.56 -0.80
N THR A 406 -21.20 9.04 -0.54
CA THR A 406 -21.51 10.46 -0.35
C THR A 406 -22.00 10.75 1.07
N LEU A 407 -21.95 12.02 1.46
CA LEU A 407 -22.47 12.48 2.75
C LEU A 407 -23.95 12.11 2.90
N ASN A 408 -24.34 11.67 4.10
CA ASN A 408 -25.69 11.21 4.45
C ASN A 408 -26.15 9.88 3.84
N ASP A 409 -25.29 9.19 3.07
CA ASP A 409 -25.62 7.84 2.62
C ASP A 409 -25.83 6.89 3.80
N THR A 410 -26.76 5.95 3.61
CA THR A 410 -27.03 4.88 4.57
C THR A 410 -26.39 3.59 4.08
N MET A 411 -25.40 3.10 4.83
CA MET A 411 -24.57 1.95 4.48
C MET A 411 -24.85 0.77 5.40
N LEU A 412 -24.58 -0.44 4.93
CA LEU A 412 -24.61 -1.67 5.73
C LEU A 412 -23.25 -1.91 6.39
N LEU A 413 -23.18 -1.78 7.71
CA LEU A 413 -21.99 -2.11 8.51
C LEU A 413 -22.05 -3.57 8.98
N GLY A 414 -21.00 -4.34 8.73
CA GLY A 414 -20.90 -5.72 9.19
C GLY A 414 -19.62 -6.40 8.71
N PRO A 415 -19.45 -7.71 8.93
CA PRO A 415 -20.34 -8.57 9.71
C PRO A 415 -20.12 -8.40 11.21
N ASP A 416 -21.22 -8.37 11.96
CA ASP A 416 -21.21 -8.51 13.41
C ASP A 416 -20.74 -9.93 13.83
N PRO A 417 -20.57 -10.23 15.14
CA PRO A 417 -20.15 -11.56 15.60
C PRO A 417 -21.07 -12.72 15.19
N VAL A 418 -22.30 -12.45 14.75
CA VAL A 418 -23.31 -13.43 14.30
C VAL A 418 -23.41 -13.47 12.76
N GLY A 419 -22.70 -12.60 12.04
CA GLY A 419 -22.71 -12.52 10.59
C GLY A 419 -23.77 -11.58 10.01
N LYS A 420 -24.42 -10.75 10.83
CA LYS A 420 -25.43 -9.77 10.40
C LYS A 420 -24.80 -8.42 10.05
N PHE A 421 -25.56 -7.65 9.28
CA PHE A 421 -25.22 -6.30 8.86
C PHE A 421 -26.30 -5.34 9.35
N ILE A 422 -25.89 -4.16 9.84
CA ILE A 422 -26.76 -3.12 10.37
C ILE A 422 -26.69 -1.88 9.49
N GLN A 423 -27.81 -1.17 9.32
CA GLN A 423 -27.84 0.07 8.56
C GLN A 423 -27.31 1.24 9.39
N VAL A 424 -26.43 2.04 8.79
CA VAL A 424 -25.71 3.12 9.45
C VAL A 424 -25.63 4.33 8.52
N PRO A 425 -26.17 5.49 8.89
CA PRO A 425 -25.99 6.70 8.11
C PRO A 425 -24.63 7.33 8.39
N ILE A 426 -24.01 7.84 7.33
CA ILE A 426 -22.73 8.54 7.37
C ILE A 426 -22.97 9.99 7.80
N LYS A 427 -22.38 10.40 8.93
CA LYS A 427 -22.53 11.75 9.48
C LYS A 427 -21.58 12.77 8.82
N SER A 428 -20.33 12.37 8.59
CA SER A 428 -19.31 13.23 7.98
C SER A 428 -18.21 12.39 7.35
N ILE A 429 -17.57 12.92 6.31
CA ILE A 429 -16.50 12.27 5.57
C ILE A 429 -15.25 13.17 5.61
N HIS A 430 -14.10 12.57 5.90
CA HIS A 430 -12.82 13.28 5.85
C HIS A 430 -11.77 12.44 5.11
N ARG A 431 -10.99 13.06 4.23
CA ARG A 431 -9.79 12.48 3.62
C ARG A 431 -8.56 13.17 4.19
N LYS A 432 -7.71 12.42 4.90
CA LYS A 432 -6.50 12.97 5.57
C LYS A 432 -6.76 14.24 6.40
N ARG A 433 -7.88 14.26 7.14
CA ARG A 433 -8.39 15.39 7.96
C ARG A 433 -9.05 16.53 7.17
N LEU A 434 -8.98 16.52 5.83
CA LEU A 434 -9.74 17.44 4.98
C LEU A 434 -11.21 16.97 4.88
N PRO A 435 -12.21 17.80 5.21
CA PRO A 435 -13.62 17.45 5.01
C PRO A 435 -13.94 17.39 3.52
N VAL A 436 -14.65 16.34 3.10
CA VAL A 436 -15.05 16.13 1.70
C VAL A 436 -16.53 15.73 1.61
N SER A 437 -17.15 15.96 0.45
CA SER A 437 -18.54 15.63 0.18
C SER A 437 -18.74 14.17 -0.21
N CYS A 438 -17.73 13.56 -0.83
CA CYS A 438 -17.77 12.19 -1.32
C CYS A 438 -16.39 11.53 -1.34
N VAL A 439 -16.39 10.20 -1.45
CA VAL A 439 -15.20 9.35 -1.58
C VAL A 439 -15.44 8.37 -2.71
N LYS A 440 -14.46 8.24 -3.60
CA LYS A 440 -14.49 7.35 -4.76
C LYS A 440 -13.66 6.08 -4.49
N ALA A 441 -13.90 5.04 -5.28
CA ALA A 441 -13.08 3.83 -5.28
C ALA A 441 -11.58 4.18 -5.39
N GLY A 442 -10.74 3.50 -4.60
CA GLY A 442 -9.29 3.74 -4.55
C GLY A 442 -8.85 4.71 -3.45
N GLN A 443 -9.73 5.61 -3.01
CA GLN A 443 -9.41 6.63 -2.02
C GLN A 443 -9.50 6.11 -0.58
N THR A 444 -8.65 6.65 0.30
CA THR A 444 -8.78 6.44 1.76
C THR A 444 -9.64 7.52 2.39
N ALA A 445 -10.45 7.15 3.39
CA ALA A 445 -11.32 8.10 4.07
C ALA A 445 -11.61 7.70 5.51
N SER A 446 -12.09 8.67 6.28
CA SER A 446 -12.62 8.50 7.62
C SER A 446 -14.10 8.91 7.64
N PHE A 447 -14.96 7.99 8.09
CA PHE A 447 -16.39 8.19 8.24
C PHE A 447 -16.77 8.29 9.71
N ALA A 448 -17.45 9.36 10.09
CA ALA A 448 -18.15 9.42 11.37
C ALA A 448 -19.48 8.67 11.25
N LEU A 449 -19.68 7.67 12.10
CA LEU A 449 -20.90 6.85 12.09
C LEU A 449 -21.91 7.39 13.10
N ARG A 450 -23.18 7.47 12.69
CA ARG A 450 -24.25 7.96 13.59
C ARG A 450 -24.75 6.83 14.49
N LYS A 451 -24.89 7.13 15.80
CA LYS A 451 -25.56 6.26 16.79
C LYS A 451 -24.95 4.85 16.97
N ILE A 452 -23.67 4.66 16.65
CA ILE A 452 -22.98 3.37 16.89
C ILE A 452 -21.90 3.51 17.95
N PRO A 453 -21.96 2.71 19.04
CA PRO A 453 -20.91 2.71 20.04
C PRO A 453 -19.66 2.01 19.51
N ARG A 454 -18.47 2.50 19.93
CA ARG A 454 -17.18 1.95 19.49
C ARG A 454 -17.04 0.44 19.72
N LYS A 455 -17.73 -0.11 20.72
CA LYS A 455 -17.68 -1.54 21.09
C LYS A 455 -18.29 -2.47 20.05
N GLU A 456 -19.23 -1.97 19.24
CA GLU A 456 -19.90 -2.77 18.19
C GLU A 456 -19.10 -2.81 16.88
N VAL A 457 -18.08 -1.96 16.76
CA VAL A 457 -17.25 -1.88 15.56
C VAL A 457 -15.89 -2.51 15.83
N ARG A 458 -15.43 -3.33 14.88
CA ARG A 458 -14.11 -3.96 14.92
C ARG A 458 -13.41 -3.82 13.57
N LYS A 459 -12.08 -3.92 13.60
CA LYS A 459 -11.26 -4.00 12.38
C LYS A 459 -11.63 -5.25 11.58
N GLY A 460 -11.57 -5.14 10.26
CA GLY A 460 -12.01 -6.21 9.35
C GLY A 460 -13.49 -6.16 8.96
N MET A 461 -14.30 -5.31 9.61
CA MET A 461 -15.66 -5.02 9.12
C MET A 461 -15.61 -4.20 7.82
N VAL A 462 -16.73 -4.20 7.12
CA VAL A 462 -16.94 -3.48 5.87
C VAL A 462 -18.20 -2.62 5.96
N LEU A 463 -18.22 -1.53 5.19
CA LEU A 463 -19.41 -0.76 4.86
C LEU A 463 -19.80 -1.09 3.42
N LEU A 464 -21.03 -1.56 3.22
CA LEU A 464 -21.53 -1.99 1.92
C LEU A 464 -22.76 -1.18 1.53
N HIS A 465 -22.92 -0.93 0.23
CA HIS A 465 -24.14 -0.31 -0.28
C HIS A 465 -25.35 -1.24 -0.04
N PRO A 466 -26.54 -0.72 0.32
CA PRO A 466 -27.73 -1.54 0.59
C PRO A 466 -28.20 -2.45 -0.55
N THR A 467 -27.79 -2.18 -1.79
CA THR A 467 -28.11 -3.04 -2.95
C THR A 467 -27.30 -4.34 -2.98
N ILE A 468 -26.16 -4.40 -2.27
CA ILE A 468 -25.37 -5.61 -2.13
C ILE A 468 -26.08 -6.50 -1.10
N THR A 469 -26.28 -7.78 -1.42
CA THR A 469 -26.68 -8.79 -0.44
C THR A 469 -25.42 -9.35 0.23
N PRO A 470 -25.05 -8.88 1.44
CA PRO A 470 -23.77 -9.25 2.01
C PRO A 470 -23.80 -10.68 2.54
N VAL A 471 -22.73 -11.42 2.25
CA VAL A 471 -22.56 -12.81 2.73
C VAL A 471 -21.38 -12.85 3.66
N ALA A 472 -21.65 -13.11 4.94
CA ALA A 472 -20.61 -13.43 5.91
C ALA A 472 -20.22 -14.90 5.77
N CYS A 473 -18.95 -15.24 6.02
CA CYS A 473 -18.46 -16.60 5.93
C CYS A 473 -17.56 -16.96 7.11
N TYR A 474 -17.67 -18.20 7.57
CA TYR A 474 -16.64 -18.83 8.39
C TYR A 474 -15.67 -19.61 7.54
N GLU A 475 -16.13 -20.16 6.43
CA GLU A 475 -15.38 -21.10 5.60
C GLU A 475 -15.18 -20.55 4.19
N PHE A 476 -14.00 -20.78 3.64
CA PHE A 476 -13.64 -20.38 2.29
C PHE A 476 -12.55 -21.30 1.75
N GLU A 477 -12.45 -21.39 0.43
CA GLU A 477 -11.37 -22.10 -0.27
C GLU A 477 -10.42 -21.08 -0.87
N ALA A 478 -9.13 -21.41 -0.81
CA ALA A 478 -8.08 -20.60 -1.40
C ALA A 478 -6.99 -21.48 -1.99
N GLU A 479 -6.51 -21.07 -3.15
CA GLU A 479 -5.29 -21.59 -3.74
C GLU A 479 -4.11 -21.00 -2.97
N ILE A 480 -3.31 -21.85 -2.34
CA ILE A 480 -2.15 -21.42 -1.56
C ILE A 480 -0.85 -21.96 -2.14
N LEU A 481 0.21 -21.20 -1.93
CA LEU A 481 1.60 -21.56 -2.17
C LEU A 481 2.37 -21.42 -0.86
N ILE A 482 3.03 -22.49 -0.43
CA ILE A 482 3.91 -22.44 0.73
C ILE A 482 5.27 -21.89 0.33
N LEU A 483 5.57 -20.68 0.78
CA LEU A 483 6.86 -20.04 0.56
C LEU A 483 7.95 -20.60 1.46
N HIS A 484 7.61 -20.85 2.72
CA HIS A 484 8.55 -21.45 3.67
C HIS A 484 7.77 -22.05 4.83
N HIS A 485 8.11 -23.28 5.19
CA HIS A 485 7.65 -23.93 6.42
C HIS A 485 8.75 -24.89 6.90
N PRO A 486 9.09 -24.91 8.20
CA PRO A 486 10.18 -25.74 8.72
C PRO A 486 9.93 -27.25 8.58
N THR A 487 8.68 -27.68 8.65
CA THR A 487 8.29 -29.10 8.72
C THR A 487 7.25 -29.45 7.66
N THR A 488 6.06 -29.90 8.07
CA THR A 488 4.91 -30.24 7.21
C THR A 488 3.65 -29.61 7.77
N ILE A 489 2.77 -29.15 6.89
CA ILE A 489 1.42 -28.71 7.24
C ILE A 489 0.45 -29.85 6.94
N SER A 490 -0.39 -30.19 7.92
CA SER A 490 -1.42 -31.23 7.83
C SER A 490 -2.81 -30.65 8.06
N LEU A 491 -3.84 -31.49 7.92
CA LEU A 491 -5.19 -31.14 8.36
C LEU A 491 -5.21 -30.66 9.81
N ASN A 492 -6.17 -29.80 10.14
CA ASN A 492 -6.34 -29.14 11.43
C ASN A 492 -5.24 -28.17 11.85
N TYR A 493 -4.23 -27.94 11.02
CA TYR A 493 -3.24 -26.91 11.28
C TYR A 493 -3.90 -25.53 11.37
N GLN A 494 -3.52 -24.76 12.40
CA GLN A 494 -4.10 -23.44 12.67
C GLN A 494 -3.03 -22.37 12.50
N ALA A 495 -3.34 -21.34 11.74
CA ALA A 495 -2.46 -20.18 11.63
C ALA A 495 -3.24 -18.89 11.44
N MET A 496 -2.52 -17.78 11.50
CA MET A 496 -3.10 -16.46 11.28
C MET A 496 -3.26 -16.21 9.78
N VAL A 497 -4.49 -15.92 9.38
CA VAL A 497 -4.83 -15.46 8.03
C VAL A 497 -4.97 -13.95 8.05
N HIS A 498 -4.29 -13.30 7.11
CA HIS A 498 -4.41 -11.88 6.81
C HIS A 498 -5.04 -11.74 5.42
N VAL A 499 -6.22 -11.12 5.34
CA VAL A 499 -6.93 -10.82 4.08
C VAL A 499 -7.47 -9.40 4.16
N GLY A 500 -6.94 -8.50 3.33
CA GLY A 500 -7.24 -7.08 3.46
C GLY A 500 -7.00 -6.58 4.89
N SER A 501 -8.00 -5.93 5.50
CA SER A 501 -7.96 -5.49 6.90
C SER A 501 -8.33 -6.56 7.93
N THR A 502 -8.76 -7.75 7.48
CA THR A 502 -9.14 -8.87 8.35
C THR A 502 -7.91 -9.66 8.77
N ARG A 503 -7.79 -9.87 10.08
CA ARG A 503 -6.74 -10.69 10.69
C ARG A 503 -7.33 -11.62 11.73
N GLN A 504 -7.41 -12.91 11.41
CA GLN A 504 -8.02 -13.91 12.28
C GLN A 504 -7.29 -15.25 12.16
N THR A 505 -7.30 -16.03 13.23
CA THR A 505 -6.84 -17.42 13.17
C THR A 505 -7.84 -18.25 12.37
N ALA A 506 -7.31 -19.02 11.41
CA ALA A 506 -8.07 -19.98 10.65
C ALA A 506 -7.45 -21.37 10.77
N GLN A 507 -8.32 -22.38 10.74
CA GLN A 507 -7.96 -23.80 10.73
C GLN A 507 -8.09 -24.35 9.32
N ILE A 508 -7.16 -25.23 8.94
CA ILE A 508 -7.27 -26.01 7.70
C ILE A 508 -8.22 -27.18 7.92
N LEU A 509 -9.33 -27.20 7.19
CA LEU A 509 -10.32 -28.29 7.24
C LEU A 509 -10.09 -29.35 6.18
N HIS A 510 -9.67 -28.93 4.99
CA HIS A 510 -9.47 -29.80 3.83
C HIS A 510 -8.28 -29.32 2.99
N MET A 511 -7.54 -30.27 2.43
CA MET A 511 -6.40 -30.09 1.54
C MET A 511 -6.44 -31.23 0.52
N GLU A 512 -6.01 -31.04 -0.73
CA GLU A 512 -5.95 -32.14 -1.71
C GLU A 512 -4.77 -33.06 -1.43
N LYS A 513 -3.65 -32.51 -0.97
CA LYS A 513 -2.47 -33.28 -0.56
C LYS A 513 -2.60 -33.71 0.90
N GLU A 514 -2.06 -34.88 1.23
CA GLU A 514 -2.00 -35.37 2.62
C GLU A 514 -1.18 -34.42 3.53
N VAL A 515 -0.06 -33.92 3.00
CA VAL A 515 0.83 -32.96 3.68
C VAL A 515 1.37 -31.93 2.71
N LEU A 516 1.55 -30.71 3.20
CA LEU A 516 2.13 -29.62 2.42
C LEU A 516 3.51 -29.22 2.96
N ARG A 517 4.46 -28.99 2.05
CA ARG A 517 5.84 -28.59 2.33
C ARG A 517 6.22 -27.33 1.56
N THR A 518 7.40 -26.80 1.83
CA THR A 518 7.93 -25.61 1.14
C THR A 518 7.97 -25.82 -0.38
N GLY A 519 7.35 -24.92 -1.12
CA GLY A 519 7.22 -24.95 -2.58
C GLY A 519 5.94 -25.62 -3.09
N ASP A 520 5.16 -26.27 -2.23
CA ASP A 520 3.90 -26.89 -2.63
C ASP A 520 2.82 -25.84 -2.91
N ARG A 521 2.04 -26.13 -3.96
CA ARG A 521 0.73 -25.54 -4.22
C ARG A 521 -0.36 -26.53 -3.88
N ASP A 522 -1.47 -26.01 -3.37
CA ASP A 522 -2.69 -26.77 -3.09
C ASP A 522 -3.91 -25.85 -2.98
N VAL A 523 -5.11 -26.41 -3.17
CA VAL A 523 -6.39 -25.77 -2.86
C VAL A 523 -6.80 -26.18 -1.45
N VAL A 524 -6.89 -25.19 -0.56
CA VAL A 524 -7.13 -25.44 0.87
C VAL A 524 -8.41 -24.78 1.33
N ARG A 525 -9.25 -25.55 2.06
CA ARG A 525 -10.44 -25.04 2.74
C ARG A 525 -10.08 -24.59 4.14
N PHE A 526 -10.24 -23.30 4.38
CA PHE A 526 -10.02 -22.66 5.67
C PHE A 526 -11.33 -22.46 6.41
N ARG A 527 -11.25 -22.46 7.75
CA ARG A 527 -12.32 -22.04 8.65
C ARG A 527 -11.82 -21.04 9.68
N PHE A 528 -12.41 -19.85 9.73
CA PHE A 528 -12.20 -18.90 10.82
C PHE A 528 -12.72 -19.46 12.15
N ILE A 529 -11.97 -19.23 13.23
CA ILE A 529 -12.27 -19.82 14.53
C ILE A 529 -13.27 -18.99 15.33
N ARG A 530 -13.20 -17.65 15.23
CA ARG A 530 -13.81 -16.75 16.20
C ARG A 530 -15.05 -16.03 15.65
N HIS A 531 -14.94 -15.39 14.51
CA HIS A 531 -15.99 -14.54 13.94
C HIS A 531 -16.15 -14.81 12.44
N PRO A 532 -17.37 -14.67 11.90
CA PRO A 532 -17.57 -14.69 10.46
C PRO A 532 -17.02 -13.39 9.86
N GLU A 533 -16.49 -13.47 8.66
CA GLU A 533 -15.88 -12.33 7.97
C GLU A 533 -16.49 -12.16 6.58
N PHE A 534 -16.46 -10.94 6.07
CA PHE A 534 -16.79 -10.65 4.68
C PHE A 534 -15.51 -10.74 3.86
N LEU A 535 -15.51 -11.58 2.84
CA LEU A 535 -14.37 -11.79 1.96
C LEU A 535 -14.82 -11.56 0.52
N ARG A 536 -13.86 -11.18 -0.34
CA ARG A 536 -14.08 -11.06 -1.79
C ARG A 536 -13.26 -12.12 -2.53
N ILE A 537 -13.89 -12.80 -3.48
CA ILE A 537 -13.22 -13.77 -4.35
C ILE A 537 -12.09 -13.07 -5.11
N GLY A 538 -10.96 -13.74 -5.21
CA GLY A 538 -9.76 -13.23 -5.86
C GLY A 538 -8.87 -12.35 -4.97
N THR A 539 -9.30 -12.04 -3.74
CA THR A 539 -8.46 -11.30 -2.79
C THR A 539 -7.26 -12.16 -2.37
N ARG A 540 -6.09 -11.53 -2.30
CA ARG A 540 -4.87 -12.18 -1.84
C ARG A 540 -4.86 -12.33 -0.34
N LEU A 541 -4.33 -13.45 0.12
CA LEU A 541 -4.21 -13.78 1.53
C LEU A 541 -2.76 -14.11 1.89
N VAL A 542 -2.40 -13.80 3.13
CA VAL A 542 -1.15 -14.25 3.75
C VAL A 542 -1.50 -15.14 4.92
N PHE A 543 -1.00 -16.37 4.89
CA PHE A 543 -1.16 -17.37 5.93
C PHE A 543 0.16 -17.56 6.69
N ARG A 544 0.14 -17.35 8.00
CA ARG A 544 1.36 -17.26 8.80
C ARG A 544 1.23 -17.80 10.22
N GLU A 545 2.24 -18.57 10.62
CA GLU A 545 2.53 -18.94 12.02
C GLU A 545 4.05 -18.91 12.23
N GLY A 546 4.54 -18.04 13.12
CA GLY A 546 5.99 -17.91 13.37
C GLY A 546 6.80 -17.63 12.10
N ARG A 547 7.60 -18.62 11.67
CA ARG A 547 8.42 -18.60 10.44
C ARG A 547 7.69 -19.12 9.20
N THR A 548 6.57 -19.80 9.36
CA THR A 548 5.75 -20.32 8.27
C THR A 548 5.18 -19.16 7.45
N LYS A 549 5.33 -19.25 6.13
CA LYS A 549 4.86 -18.26 5.16
C LYS A 549 4.16 -19.01 4.04
N ALA A 550 2.87 -18.78 3.89
CA ALA A 550 2.14 -19.14 2.69
C ALA A 550 1.34 -17.95 2.19
N VAL A 551 1.16 -17.91 0.88
CA VAL A 551 0.45 -16.83 0.18
C VAL A 551 -0.56 -17.48 -0.73
N GLY A 552 -1.70 -16.84 -0.92
CA GLY A 552 -2.75 -17.43 -1.72
C GLY A 552 -3.76 -16.44 -2.25
N LYS A 553 -4.71 -16.96 -3.01
CA LYS A 553 -5.83 -16.22 -3.57
C LYS A 553 -7.12 -16.95 -3.22
N ILE A 554 -8.10 -16.23 -2.73
CA ILE A 554 -9.42 -16.80 -2.42
C ILE A 554 -10.08 -17.23 -3.73
N SER A 555 -10.44 -18.50 -3.84
CA SER A 555 -11.11 -19.06 -5.01
C SER A 555 -12.62 -19.13 -4.80
N LYS A 556 -13.07 -19.49 -3.60
CA LYS A 556 -14.50 -19.69 -3.29
C LYS A 556 -14.84 -19.30 -1.86
N ILE A 557 -16.07 -18.80 -1.68
CA ILE A 557 -16.62 -18.44 -0.37
C ILE A 557 -17.77 -19.38 -0.04
N ILE A 558 -17.82 -19.89 1.19
CA ILE A 558 -18.89 -20.75 1.66
C ILE A 558 -19.79 -19.92 2.59
N PRO A 559 -21.03 -19.60 2.17
CA PRO A 559 -21.93 -18.74 2.93
C PRO A 559 -22.19 -19.26 4.34
N HIS A 560 -22.11 -18.38 5.33
CA HIS A 560 -22.63 -18.66 6.67
C HIS A 560 -24.12 -18.33 6.70
N HIS A 561 -24.96 -19.36 6.66
CA HIS A 561 -26.36 -19.22 7.03
C HIS A 561 -26.43 -19.21 8.56
N SER A 562 -26.68 -18.04 9.15
CA SER A 562 -26.87 -17.92 10.59
C SER A 562 -28.05 -18.81 11.00
N SER A 563 -27.77 -19.96 11.61
CA SER A 563 -28.79 -20.69 12.34
C SER A 563 -29.17 -19.84 13.55
N THR A 564 -30.47 -19.64 13.76
CA THR A 564 -31.04 -19.02 14.96
C THR A 564 -30.30 -19.56 16.19
N PRO A 565 -29.89 -18.72 17.16
CA PRO A 565 -29.01 -19.17 18.24
C PRO A 565 -29.65 -20.32 18.99
N VAL A 566 -29.08 -21.53 18.82
CA VAL A 566 -29.35 -22.64 19.72
C VAL A 566 -28.83 -22.19 21.07
N LYS A 567 -29.74 -22.00 22.03
CA LYS A 567 -29.42 -21.70 23.43
C LYS A 567 -28.29 -22.63 23.86
N SER A 568 -27.12 -22.06 24.13
CA SER A 568 -25.99 -22.81 24.64
C SER A 568 -26.43 -23.54 25.90
N LEU A 569 -26.40 -24.87 25.85
CA LEU A 569 -26.52 -25.71 27.03
C LEU A 569 -25.42 -25.26 28.00
N LYS A 570 -25.84 -24.78 29.18
CA LYS A 570 -24.93 -24.41 30.27
C LYS A 570 -23.99 -25.60 30.54
N PRO A 571 -22.69 -25.37 30.78
CA PRO A 571 -21.79 -26.45 31.18
C PRO A 571 -22.32 -27.11 32.46
N LEU A 572 -22.47 -28.43 32.42
CA LEU A 572 -22.84 -29.26 33.56
C LEU A 572 -21.87 -29.00 34.71
N LYS A 573 -22.41 -28.56 35.86
CA LYS A 573 -21.67 -28.51 37.11
C LYS A 573 -21.15 -29.92 37.42
N GLN A 574 -19.84 -30.08 37.48
CA GLN A 574 -19.19 -31.28 37.97
C GLN A 574 -19.62 -31.50 39.44
N LYS A 575 -20.36 -32.58 39.68
CA LYS A 575 -20.71 -33.06 41.02
C LYS A 575 -19.48 -33.69 41.68
N GLN A 576 -19.42 -33.41 42.98
CA GLN A 576 -18.49 -33.86 44.01
C GLN A 576 -18.00 -35.31 43.89
N LEU A 577 -16.72 -35.52 44.16
CA LEU A 577 -16.16 -36.79 44.64
C LEU A 577 -15.47 -36.56 46.00
N THR A 578 -16.17 -37.09 47.02
CA THR A 578 -15.68 -37.85 48.18
C THR A 578 -14.49 -37.35 49.03
N GLN A 579 -14.89 -36.81 50.18
CA GLN A 579 -14.38 -37.02 51.55
C GLN A 579 -13.18 -37.98 51.76
N TYR A 580 -12.17 -37.46 52.46
CA TYR A 580 -11.32 -38.21 53.40
C TYR A 580 -11.43 -37.57 54.81
N PRO A 581 -11.35 -38.35 55.90
CA PRO A 581 -11.73 -37.91 57.24
C PRO A 581 -10.62 -37.14 57.96
N LYS A 582 -11.02 -36.12 58.72
CA LYS A 582 -10.17 -35.39 59.67
C LYS A 582 -9.93 -36.25 60.92
N LYS A 583 -8.66 -36.44 61.29
CA LYS A 583 -8.26 -36.68 62.68
C LYS A 583 -7.64 -35.41 63.24
N ALA A 584 -7.99 -35.14 64.49
CA ALA A 584 -7.56 -34.00 65.28
C ALA A 584 -6.06 -34.05 65.57
N ASP A 585 -5.43 -32.88 65.67
CA ASP A 585 -4.47 -32.60 66.74
C ASP A 585 -4.39 -31.08 66.96
N THR A 586 -4.70 -30.71 68.20
CA THR A 586 -4.46 -29.41 68.82
C THR A 586 -2.98 -29.30 69.20
N CYS A 587 -2.32 -28.18 68.90
CA CYS A 587 -1.66 -27.34 69.91
C CYS A 587 -0.96 -26.12 69.30
N ASN A 588 -0.97 -25.05 70.08
CA ASN A 588 -0.57 -23.69 69.80
C ASN A 588 0.96 -23.49 69.71
N VAL A 589 1.40 -22.39 69.08
CA VAL A 589 2.10 -21.24 69.70
C VAL A 589 3.08 -20.55 68.70
N THR A 590 2.91 -19.22 68.61
CA THR A 590 3.85 -18.12 68.26
C THR A 590 4.26 -17.77 66.82
N THR A 591 3.78 -16.59 66.41
CA THR A 591 4.50 -15.37 65.95
C THR A 591 5.31 -15.39 64.65
N GLU A 592 4.85 -14.62 63.65
CA GLU A 592 5.59 -13.54 62.95
C GLU A 592 5.00 -13.24 61.56
N GLN A 593 3.92 -12.45 61.49
CA GLN A 593 3.56 -11.71 60.27
C GLN A 593 2.84 -10.40 60.61
N LYS A 594 3.56 -9.28 60.58
CA LYS A 594 3.02 -7.92 60.36
C LYS A 594 4.18 -6.94 60.09
N LYS A 595 4.75 -6.99 58.89
CA LYS A 595 5.56 -5.91 58.30
C LYS A 595 5.28 -5.83 56.80
N GLN A 596 5.30 -4.59 56.29
CA GLN A 596 5.12 -4.17 54.88
C GLN A 596 3.69 -3.94 54.40
N LYS A 597 2.99 -3.03 55.09
CA LYS A 597 2.24 -1.93 54.46
C LYS A 597 2.73 -0.63 55.10
N ASN A 598 2.93 0.41 54.28
CA ASN A 598 3.40 1.78 54.58
C ASN A 598 4.81 2.09 54.06
N TYR A 599 4.90 2.38 52.76
CA TYR A 599 5.91 3.25 52.17
C TYR A 599 5.20 4.04 51.06
N ILE A 600 5.55 5.32 50.90
CA ILE A 600 4.90 6.35 50.07
C ILE A 600 3.89 7.22 50.84
N SER A 601 4.42 7.98 51.81
CA SER A 601 3.92 9.30 52.20
C SER A 601 4.94 9.87 53.19
N GLN A 602 5.99 10.49 52.66
CA GLN A 602 6.93 11.42 53.34
C GLN A 602 8.20 11.57 52.49
N LYS A 603 8.11 12.38 51.43
CA LYS A 603 9.27 12.96 50.75
C LYS A 603 8.84 14.30 50.17
N ASN A 604 8.56 15.23 51.09
CA ASN A 604 8.49 16.67 50.85
C ASN A 604 8.55 17.31 52.24
N ILE A 605 9.76 17.64 52.67
CA ILE A 605 10.14 18.66 53.67
C ILE A 605 11.62 18.37 53.98
N LYS A 606 12.48 19.31 53.55
CA LYS A 606 13.93 19.51 53.82
C LYS A 606 14.72 19.79 52.54
N LYS A 607 14.41 20.93 51.93
CA LYS A 607 15.39 21.84 51.31
C LYS A 607 15.00 23.23 51.78
N ASN A 608 15.62 23.67 52.87
CA ASN A 608 15.89 25.07 53.24
C ASN A 608 16.69 25.07 54.56
N ALA A 609 17.76 25.87 54.57
CA ALA A 609 18.64 26.25 55.68
C ALA A 609 19.66 25.23 56.21
N ALA A 610 20.86 25.26 55.61
CA ALA A 610 22.17 25.58 56.23
C ALA A 610 23.29 25.14 55.29
#